data_AF-A0A7R9VI92-F1
#
_entry.id   AF-A0A7R9VI92-F1
#
_cell.length_a   1.000
_cell.length_b   1.000
_cell.length_c   1.000
_cell.angle_alpha   90.00
_cell.angle_beta   90.00
_cell.angle_gamma   90.00
#
_symmetry.space_group_name_H-M   'P 1'
#
loop_
_entity.id
_entity.type
_entity.pdbx_description
1 polymer ?
#
loop_
_entity_poly.entity_id
_entity_poly.type
_entity_poly.pdbx_seq_one_letter_code
_entity_poly.pdbx_strand_id
1 'polypeptide(L)'
;AMASDLALTGRLLTHGPRLILLLLEGSPADIAAYLVRHRTETVDVDSRGRRCRERMMAVVADTIGGAGAPGRAFVGYREEACATFGQVEAALARVGLAHVARAAAGLPDRPSPANQ
;
A
#
# COMPACT_ATOMS: atom_id res chain seq x y z
N ALA A 1 -12.48 8.86 3.47
CA ALA A 1 -13.49 9.17 2.44
C ALA A 1 -13.02 8.80 1.02
N MET A 2 -11.81 9.18 0.58
CA MET A 2 -11.33 8.97 -0.82
C MET A 2 -11.39 7.52 -1.35
N ALA A 3 -11.08 6.51 -0.54
CA ALA A 3 -11.10 5.11 -0.97
C ALA A 3 -12.51 4.51 -1.10
N SER A 4 -13.55 5.21 -0.64
CA SER A 4 -14.95 4.77 -0.76
C SER A 4 -15.64 5.36 -2.00
N ASP A 5 -15.17 6.52 -2.47
CA ASP A 5 -15.71 7.18 -3.68
C ASP A 5 -15.20 6.53 -4.98
N LEU A 6 -14.01 5.94 -4.92
CA LEU A 6 -13.52 5.00 -5.90
C LEU A 6 -13.85 3.61 -5.35
N ALA A 7 -14.36 2.68 -6.16
CA ALA A 7 -14.78 1.36 -5.67
C ALA A 7 -13.59 0.45 -5.28
N LEU A 8 -12.57 1.02 -4.64
CA LEU A 8 -11.33 0.40 -4.21
C LEU A 8 -11.54 -0.35 -2.89
N THR A 9 -10.92 -1.51 -2.80
CA THR A 9 -10.79 -2.28 -1.56
C THR A 9 -9.33 -2.29 -1.17
N GLY A 10 -9.03 -2.59 0.10
CA GLY A 10 -7.65 -2.50 0.53
C GLY A 10 -7.42 -2.49 2.03
N ARG A 11 -6.17 -2.25 2.42
CA ARG A 11 -5.75 -2.16 3.81
C ARG A 11 -4.79 -1.00 4.02
N LEU A 12 -4.94 -0.30 5.13
CA LEU A 12 -3.89 0.53 5.70
C LEU A 12 -3.16 -0.29 6.76
N LEU A 13 -1.95 -0.72 6.45
CA LEU A 13 -1.10 -1.45 7.39
C LEU A 13 -0.23 -0.45 8.14
N THR A 14 -0.20 -0.55 9.46
CA THR A 14 0.77 0.17 10.29
C THR A 14 1.62 -0.82 11.04
N HIS A 15 2.93 -0.61 11.06
CA HIS A 15 3.86 -1.44 11.82
C HIS A 15 4.91 -0.58 12.50
N GLY A 16 4.85 -0.55 13.84
CA GLY A 16 5.69 0.32 14.65
C GLY A 16 5.54 1.80 14.30
N PRO A 17 6.49 2.66 14.72
CA PRO A 17 6.37 4.11 14.55
C PRO A 17 6.76 4.62 13.15
N ARG A 18 7.21 3.74 12.25
CA ARG A 18 7.90 4.16 11.01
C ARG A 18 7.35 3.57 9.71
N LEU A 19 6.58 2.48 9.78
CA LEU A 19 6.08 1.81 8.58
C LEU A 19 4.57 2.01 8.46
N ILE A 20 4.16 2.67 7.39
CA ILE A 20 2.76 2.82 6.98
C ILE A 20 2.69 2.38 5.52
N LEU A 21 1.85 1.39 5.23
CA LEU A 21 1.64 0.87 3.89
C LEU A 21 0.17 0.95 3.51
N LEU A 22 -0.09 1.43 2.31
CA LEU A 22 -1.43 1.47 1.73
C LEU A 22 -1.52 0.43 0.62
N LEU A 23 -2.31 -0.61 0.84
CA LEU A 23 -2.61 -1.64 -0.14
C LEU A 23 -3.96 -1.31 -0.76
N LEU A 24 -4.00 -1.19 -2.08
CA LEU A 24 -5.21 -0.90 -2.84
C LEU A 24 -5.43 -1.96 -3.92
N GLU A 25 -6.68 -2.34 -4.08
CA GLU A 25 -7.15 -3.31 -5.05
C GLU A 25 -8.42 -2.77 -5.73
N GLY A 26 -8.46 -2.85 -7.05
CA GLY A 26 -9.56 -2.31 -7.83
C GLY A 26 -9.31 -2.42 -9.33
N SER A 27 -10.17 -1.80 -10.13
CA SER A 27 -9.92 -1.73 -11.57
C SER A 27 -8.68 -0.85 -11.85
N PRO A 28 -7.96 -1.08 -12.95
CA PRO A 28 -6.85 -0.22 -13.35
C PRO A 28 -7.24 1.26 -13.46
N ALA A 29 -8.49 1.54 -13.89
CA ALA A 29 -9.02 2.90 -13.98
C ALA A 29 -9.19 3.55 -12.60
N ASP A 30 -9.72 2.82 -11.62
CA ASP A 30 -9.91 3.31 -10.26
C ASP A 30 -8.55 3.55 -9.56
N ILE A 31 -7.59 2.66 -9.75
CA ILE A 31 -6.23 2.81 -9.21
C ILE A 31 -5.54 4.03 -9.84
N ALA A 32 -5.64 4.20 -11.16
CA ALA A 32 -5.09 5.37 -11.85
C ALA A 32 -5.74 6.67 -11.35
N ALA A 33 -7.08 6.69 -11.21
CA ALA A 33 -7.80 7.84 -10.67
C ALA A 33 -7.35 8.16 -9.23
N TYR A 34 -7.16 7.15 -8.39
CA TYR A 34 -6.62 7.32 -7.04
C TYR A 34 -5.22 7.93 -7.06
N LEU A 35 -4.31 7.38 -7.87
CA LEU A 35 -2.94 7.88 -7.97
C LEU A 35 -2.87 9.33 -8.46
N VAL A 36 -3.72 9.70 -9.43
CA VAL A 36 -3.84 11.09 -9.89
C VAL A 36 -4.33 11.96 -8.74
N ARG A 37 -5.47 11.64 -8.12
CA ARG A 37 -6.04 12.42 -7.01
C ARG A 37 -5.05 12.58 -5.87
N HIS A 38 -4.40 11.50 -5.43
CA HIS A 38 -3.38 11.55 -4.40
C HIS A 38 -2.20 12.49 -4.77
N ARG A 39 -1.82 12.56 -6.05
CA ARG A 39 -0.73 13.45 -6.52
C ARG A 39 -1.16 14.90 -6.72
N THR A 40 -2.44 15.15 -7.02
CA THR A 40 -2.92 16.46 -7.49
C THR A 40 -3.84 17.17 -6.51
N GLU A 41 -4.54 16.45 -5.64
CA GLU A 41 -5.40 17.04 -4.63
C GLU A 41 -4.53 17.63 -3.52
N THR A 42 -4.75 18.91 -3.25
CA THR A 42 -4.01 19.65 -2.24
C THR A 42 -4.64 19.32 -0.89
N VAL A 43 -4.04 18.39 -0.15
CA VAL A 43 -4.64 17.89 1.10
C VAL A 43 -4.40 18.85 2.27
N ASP A 44 -3.38 19.72 2.17
CA ASP A 44 -3.01 20.59 3.29
C ASP A 44 -2.47 21.97 2.86
N VAL A 45 -2.80 22.97 3.68
CA VAL A 45 -2.21 24.32 3.66
C VAL A 45 -1.51 24.52 4.99
N ASP A 46 -0.21 24.83 4.96
CA ASP A 46 0.52 25.13 6.19
C ASP A 46 -0.14 26.30 6.93
N SER A 47 0.18 26.50 8.20
CA SER A 47 -0.36 27.62 8.99
C SER A 47 -0.02 29.02 8.44
N ARG A 48 0.75 29.09 7.33
CA ARG A 48 1.08 30.30 6.57
C ARG A 48 0.34 30.36 5.22
N GLY A 49 -0.65 29.50 4.98
CA GLY A 49 -1.46 29.46 3.76
C GLY A 49 -0.72 28.94 2.53
N ARG A 50 0.47 28.34 2.68
CA ARG A 50 1.23 27.76 1.58
C ARG A 50 0.83 26.30 1.43
N ARG A 51 0.66 25.87 0.19
CA ARG A 51 0.42 24.45 -0.12
C ARG A 51 1.55 23.62 0.47
N CYS A 52 1.22 22.73 1.39
CA CYS A 52 2.17 21.82 1.98
C CYS A 52 2.62 20.85 0.86
N ARG A 53 3.90 20.89 0.48
CA ARG A 53 4.47 19.89 -0.43
C ARG A 53 4.77 18.64 0.39
N GLU A 54 3.75 17.85 0.66
CA GLU A 54 3.94 16.58 1.36
C GLU A 54 4.88 15.65 0.58
N ARG A 55 5.60 14.78 1.31
CA ARG A 55 6.40 13.72 0.70
C ARG A 55 5.46 12.78 -0.03
N MET A 56 5.60 12.75 -1.35
CA MET A 56 4.85 11.88 -2.25
C MET A 56 4.94 10.42 -1.78
N MET A 57 3.79 9.77 -1.58
CA MET A 57 3.74 8.32 -1.38
C MET A 57 4.45 7.63 -2.56
N ALA A 58 5.44 6.80 -2.27
CA ALA A 58 6.11 5.99 -3.26
C ALA A 58 5.26 4.74 -3.55
N VAL A 59 5.03 4.46 -4.83
CA VAL A 59 4.47 3.16 -5.23
C VAL A 59 5.60 2.14 -5.07
N VAL A 60 5.45 1.24 -4.10
CA VAL A 60 6.46 0.20 -3.82
C VAL A 60 6.38 -0.92 -4.85
N ALA A 61 5.17 -1.30 -5.27
CA ALA A 61 4.90 -2.24 -6.34
C ALA A 61 3.47 -2.12 -6.85
N ASP A 62 3.27 -2.55 -8.09
CA ASP A 62 1.99 -2.79 -8.73
C ASP A 62 1.95 -4.21 -9.31
N THR A 63 0.75 -4.79 -9.37
CA THR A 63 0.57 -6.11 -9.97
C THR A 63 -0.80 -6.20 -10.64
N ILE A 64 -0.86 -6.84 -11.80
CA ILE A 64 -2.10 -7.09 -12.52
C ILE A 64 -2.55 -8.51 -12.16
N GLY A 65 -3.62 -8.62 -11.37
CA GLY A 65 -4.23 -9.90 -11.00
C GLY A 65 -3.39 -10.69 -9.99
N GLY A 66 -3.57 -10.38 -8.70
CA GLY A 66 -2.88 -11.02 -7.59
C GLY A 66 -2.75 -12.54 -7.77
N ALA A 67 -1.52 -13.02 -7.74
CA ALA A 67 -1.20 -14.42 -7.95
C ALA A 67 -1.90 -15.31 -6.89
N GLY A 68 -3.07 -15.85 -7.21
CA GLY A 68 -3.65 -16.95 -6.43
C GLY A 68 -5.17 -17.15 -6.42
N ALA A 69 -6.02 -16.18 -6.79
CA ALA A 69 -7.47 -16.42 -6.75
C ALA A 69 -8.29 -15.56 -7.73
N PRO A 70 -9.33 -16.12 -8.38
CA PRO A 70 -10.34 -15.33 -9.07
C PRO A 70 -11.20 -14.60 -8.04
N GLY A 71 -10.89 -13.33 -7.76
CA GLY A 71 -11.67 -12.50 -6.84
C GLY A 71 -10.84 -11.38 -6.21
N ARG A 72 -11.52 -10.47 -5.50
CA ARG A 72 -10.84 -9.45 -4.70
C ARG A 72 -10.26 -10.06 -3.43
N ALA A 73 -8.97 -9.87 -3.18
CA ALA A 73 -8.30 -10.29 -1.94
C ALA A 73 -8.86 -9.57 -0.70
N PHE A 74 -9.42 -8.38 -0.88
CA PHE A 74 -10.01 -7.60 0.20
C PHE A 74 -11.49 -7.30 -0.04
N VAL A 75 -12.29 -7.47 1.02
CA VAL A 75 -13.64 -6.90 1.11
C VAL A 75 -13.56 -5.58 1.87
N GLY A 76 -13.95 -4.50 1.21
CA GLY A 76 -13.90 -3.14 1.74
C GLY A 76 -12.48 -2.63 2.04
N TYR A 77 -12.42 -1.42 2.58
CA TYR A 77 -11.21 -0.79 3.09
C TYR A 77 -11.20 -0.84 4.63
N ARG A 78 -10.06 -1.21 5.24
CA ARG A 78 -9.89 -1.24 6.69
C ARG A 78 -8.45 -0.95 7.10
N GLU A 79 -8.29 -0.45 8.32
CA GLU A 79 -6.98 -0.29 8.97
C GLU A 79 -6.61 -1.59 9.71
N GLU A 80 -5.35 -1.98 9.64
CA GLU A 80 -4.82 -3.20 10.26
C GLU A 80 -3.47 -2.87 10.92
N ALA A 81 -3.45 -2.81 12.25
CA ALA A 81 -2.24 -2.59 13.03
C ALA A 81 -1.47 -3.90 13.17
N CYS A 82 -0.30 -3.98 12.53
CA CYS A 82 0.58 -5.13 12.59
C CYS A 82 1.54 -5.00 13.78
N ALA A 83 1.39 -5.87 14.77
CA ALA A 83 2.32 -6.00 15.90
C ALA A 83 3.67 -6.59 15.47
N THR A 84 3.69 -7.46 14.45
CA THR A 84 4.92 -8.10 13.96
C THR A 84 5.11 -7.88 12.46
N PHE A 85 6.37 -7.89 12.00
CA PHE A 85 6.68 -7.79 10.58
C PHE A 85 6.10 -8.96 9.77
N GLY A 86 6.00 -10.15 10.36
CA GLY A 86 5.37 -11.31 9.73
C GLY A 86 3.89 -11.09 9.39
N GLN A 87 3.18 -10.24 10.14
CA GLN A 87 1.80 -9.85 9.80
C GLN A 87 1.75 -8.95 8.55
N VAL A 88 2.76 -8.07 8.37
CA VAL A 88 2.91 -7.26 7.16
C VAL A 88 3.18 -8.16 5.95
N GLU A 89 4.11 -9.11 6.07
CA GLU A 89 4.40 -10.11 5.03
C GLU A 89 3.15 -10.93 4.68
N ALA A 90 2.41 -11.40 5.68
CA ALA A 90 1.17 -12.15 5.47
C ALA A 90 0.06 -11.31 4.82
N ALA A 91 -0.02 -10.02 5.12
CA ALA A 91 -0.96 -9.12 4.47
C ALA A 91 -0.65 -8.92 2.98
N LEU A 92 0.63 -8.75 2.65
CA LEU A 92 1.10 -8.63 1.28
C LEU A 92 1.01 -9.96 0.51
N ALA A 93 1.17 -11.10 1.18
CA ALA A 93 1.04 -12.43 0.57
C ALA A 93 -0.36 -12.67 -0.01
N ARG A 94 -1.42 -12.13 0.61
CA ARG A 94 -2.81 -12.24 0.11
C ARG A 94 -3.00 -11.68 -1.30
N VAL A 95 -2.12 -10.78 -1.74
CA VAL A 95 -2.13 -10.14 -3.05
C VAL A 95 -0.90 -10.48 -3.90
N GLY A 96 -0.10 -11.48 -3.51
CA GLY A 96 1.10 -11.87 -4.24
C GLY A 96 2.29 -10.91 -4.12
N LEU A 97 2.25 -9.98 -3.16
CA LEU A 97 3.25 -8.93 -2.96
C LEU A 97 4.18 -9.18 -1.76
N ALA A 98 4.22 -10.39 -1.21
CA ALA A 98 5.07 -10.70 -0.04
C ALA A 98 6.55 -10.35 -0.28
N HIS A 99 7.02 -10.49 -1.52
CA HIS A 99 8.40 -10.21 -1.91
C HIS A 99 8.82 -8.75 -1.69
N VAL A 100 7.88 -7.79 -1.64
CA VAL A 100 8.22 -6.37 -1.47
C VAL A 100 8.18 -5.89 -0.02
N ALA A 101 7.76 -6.73 0.92
CA ALA A 101 7.60 -6.33 2.33
C ALA A 101 8.89 -5.74 2.93
N ARG A 102 10.03 -6.36 2.61
CA ARG A 102 11.35 -5.97 3.13
C ARG A 102 11.81 -4.65 2.53
N ALA A 103 11.71 -4.50 1.21
CA ALA A 103 11.99 -3.24 0.52
C ALA A 103 11.12 -2.10 1.06
N ALA A 104 9.83 -2.35 1.28
CA ALA A 104 8.90 -1.38 1.85
C ALA A 104 9.29 -0.92 3.27
N ALA A 105 9.91 -1.82 4.05
CA ALA A 105 10.43 -1.53 5.38
C ALA A 105 11.88 -1.01 5.40
N GLY A 106 12.52 -0.82 4.23
CA GLY A 106 13.93 -0.45 4.13
C GLY A 106 14.90 -1.51 4.64
N LEU A 107 14.47 -2.78 4.67
CA LEU A 107 15.27 -3.92 5.09
C LEU A 107 15.94 -4.57 3.86
N PRO A 108 17.18 -5.11 4.01
CA PRO A 108 17.86 -5.82 2.92
C PRO A 108 17.10 -7.10 2.55
N ASP A 109 17.14 -7.49 1.28
CA ASP A 109 16.55 -8.75 0.82
C ASP A 109 17.12 -9.96 1.55
N ARG A 110 16.31 -11.02 1.68
CA ARG A 110 16.82 -12.29 2.19
C ARG A 110 17.79 -12.88 1.17
N PRO A 111 18.98 -13.36 1.59
CA PRO A 111 19.85 -14.11 0.69
C PRO A 111 19.09 -15.34 0.19
N SER A 112 19.17 -15.59 -1.13
CA SER A 112 18.61 -16.79 -1.75
C SER A 112 19.21 -18.04 -1.11
N PRO A 113 18.43 -19.10 -0.82
CA PRO A 113 18.93 -20.33 -0.21
C PRO A 113 19.85 -21.17 -1.13
N ALA A 114 20.27 -20.64 -2.28
CA ALA A 114 21.00 -21.37 -3.32
C ALA A 114 22.54 -21.47 -3.11
N ASN A 115 23.06 -21.32 -1.90
CA ASN A 115 24.51 -21.50 -1.66
C ASN A 115 24.83 -22.04 -0.25
N GLN A 116 24.23 -23.19 0.08
CA GLN A 116 24.69 -24.08 1.16
C GLN A 116 24.89 -25.49 0.61
#